data_AF-A0A9P5JTY8-F1
#
_entry.id   AF-A0A9P5JTY8-F1
#
_cell.length_a   1.000
_cell.length_b   1.000
_cell.length_c   1.000
_cell.angle_alpha   90.00
_cell.angle_beta   90.00
_cell.angle_gamma   90.00
#
_symmetry.space_group_name_H-M   'P 1'
#
loop_
_entity.id
_entity.type
_entity.pdbx_description
1 polymer ?
#
loop_
_entity_poly.entity_id
_entity_poly.type
_entity_poly.pdbx_seq_one_letter_code
_entity_poly.pdbx_strand_id
1 'polypeptide(L)'
;LIGTQAMSVVKTGYGKRAIKAAQVSPDAWAQLLVQLAYARLLRAQGWKRQGGTYESATTRRFFKGRTEVVRVVTSESDAFVRAMMAENGKEEASGENRKKLFELAAKAHVANAQAAGRGEGVDRHLLGLRKVLKEGDSVPEIFEDPVVKRASYWVLSTSSLFSKHLREYGWGEVVPDGFGVPYVTGFDGMCHHPAKLLCLR
;
A
#
# COMPACT_ATOMS: atom_id res chain seq x y z
N LEU A 1 -9.60 -12.01 19.38
CA LEU A 1 -8.98 -11.20 18.30
C LEU A 1 -7.45 -11.16 18.42
N ILE A 2 -6.84 -10.92 19.59
CA ILE A 2 -5.35 -10.88 19.70
C ILE A 2 -4.67 -12.28 19.68
N GLY A 3 -5.38 -13.35 20.05
CA GLY A 3 -4.79 -14.68 20.21
C GLY A 3 -4.40 -15.44 18.92
N THR A 4 -4.76 -14.93 17.74
CA THR A 4 -4.47 -15.58 16.45
C THR A 4 -3.45 -14.83 15.60
N GLN A 5 -3.01 -13.65 16.05
CA GLN A 5 -2.17 -12.76 15.24
C GLN A 5 -0.68 -13.11 15.37
N ALA A 6 -0.06 -13.50 14.26
CA ALA A 6 1.36 -13.83 14.18
C ALA A 6 2.15 -12.67 13.57
N MET A 7 3.16 -12.18 14.30
CA MET A 7 4.05 -11.12 13.84
C MET A 7 5.28 -11.70 13.14
N SER A 8 5.46 -11.40 11.85
CA SER A 8 6.65 -11.83 11.08
C SER A 8 7.40 -10.65 10.48
N VAL A 9 8.73 -10.63 10.61
CA VAL A 9 9.60 -9.56 10.07
C VAL A 9 10.42 -10.11 8.91
N VAL A 10 10.20 -9.58 7.71
CA VAL A 10 11.03 -9.88 6.53
C VAL A 10 12.03 -8.76 6.30
N LYS A 11 13.28 -9.12 6.00
CA LYS A 11 14.41 -8.19 5.88
C LYS A 11 15.05 -8.31 4.48
N THR A 12 15.17 -7.20 3.74
CA THR A 12 15.90 -7.18 2.46
C THR A 12 17.42 -7.07 2.64
N GLY A 13 18.22 -7.66 1.75
CA GLY A 13 19.69 -7.54 1.78
C GLY A 13 20.23 -6.13 1.47
N TYR A 14 19.36 -5.20 1.10
CA TYR A 14 19.65 -3.80 0.76
C TYR A 14 18.66 -2.86 1.47
N GLY A 15 18.88 -1.55 1.41
CA GLY A 15 17.98 -0.55 2.02
C GLY A 15 17.88 0.74 1.20
N LYS A 16 17.40 1.81 1.85
CA LYS A 16 17.14 3.14 1.27
C LYS A 16 18.18 3.62 0.27
N ARG A 17 19.47 3.48 0.57
CA ARG A 17 20.55 4.00 -0.29
C ARG A 17 20.61 3.29 -1.64
N ALA A 18 20.47 1.96 -1.67
CA ALA A 18 20.46 1.20 -2.92
C ALA A 18 19.22 1.56 -3.76
N ILE A 19 18.06 1.70 -3.12
CA ILE A 19 16.80 2.07 -3.80
C ILE A 19 16.92 3.48 -4.41
N LYS A 20 17.48 4.44 -3.67
CA LYS A 20 17.75 5.79 -4.17
C LYS A 20 18.82 5.82 -5.27
N ALA A 21 19.85 4.98 -5.18
CA ALA A 21 20.86 4.86 -6.24
C ALA A 21 20.23 4.43 -7.57
N ALA A 22 19.17 3.61 -7.51
CA ALA A 22 18.35 3.24 -8.66
C ALA A 22 17.32 4.32 -9.07
N GLN A 23 17.36 5.53 -8.49
CA GLN A 23 16.43 6.64 -8.76
C GLN A 23 14.96 6.34 -8.46
N VAL A 24 14.69 5.48 -7.46
CA VAL A 24 13.33 5.10 -7.07
C VAL A 24 12.99 5.68 -5.69
N SER A 25 11.73 6.10 -5.49
CA SER A 25 11.22 6.43 -4.16
C SER A 25 11.23 5.16 -3.28
N PRO A 26 11.88 5.18 -2.09
CA PRO A 26 11.87 4.03 -1.18
C PRO A 26 10.46 3.57 -0.80
N ASP A 27 9.54 4.52 -0.70
CA ASP A 27 8.13 4.27 -0.36
C ASP A 27 7.41 3.52 -1.49
N ALA A 28 7.51 4.04 -2.72
CA ALA A 28 6.96 3.38 -3.90
C ALA A 28 7.56 1.99 -4.11
N TRP A 29 8.87 1.83 -3.88
CA TRP A 29 9.54 0.54 -3.92
C TRP A 29 8.90 -0.47 -2.98
N ALA A 30 8.73 -0.10 -1.70
CA ALA A 30 8.13 -0.99 -0.70
C ALA A 30 6.69 -1.35 -1.08
N GLN A 31 5.89 -0.37 -1.49
CA GLN A 31 4.49 -0.57 -1.83
C GLN A 31 4.28 -1.50 -3.04
N LEU A 32 5.10 -1.34 -4.09
CA LEU A 32 5.06 -2.24 -5.25
C LEU A 32 5.52 -3.66 -4.91
N LEU A 33 6.51 -3.82 -4.02
CA LEU A 33 6.89 -5.14 -3.51
C LEU A 33 5.77 -5.80 -2.71
N VAL A 34 5.05 -5.04 -1.88
CA VAL A 34 3.86 -5.53 -1.14
C VAL A 34 2.78 -6.01 -2.11
N GLN A 35 2.49 -5.25 -3.18
CA GLN A 35 1.50 -5.66 -4.17
C GLN A 35 1.89 -6.96 -4.88
N LEU A 36 3.17 -7.10 -5.25
CA LEU A 36 3.68 -8.31 -5.88
C LEU A 36 3.64 -9.51 -4.93
N ALA A 37 4.05 -9.33 -3.67
CA ALA A 37 4.01 -10.39 -2.67
C ALA A 37 2.58 -10.88 -2.42
N TYR A 38 1.63 -9.94 -2.30
CA TYR A 38 0.22 -10.29 -2.11
C TYR A 38 -0.37 -11.00 -3.33
N ALA A 39 -0.04 -10.57 -4.55
CA ALA A 39 -0.48 -11.27 -5.77
C ALA A 39 0.06 -12.71 -5.86
N ARG A 40 1.31 -12.94 -5.43
CA ARG A 40 1.88 -14.29 -5.34
C ARG A 40 1.17 -15.14 -4.30
N LEU A 41 0.86 -14.58 -3.14
CA LEU A 41 0.07 -15.26 -2.11
C LEU A 41 -1.30 -15.67 -2.62
N LEU A 42 -2.03 -14.73 -3.24
CA LEU A 42 -3.35 -15.00 -3.82
C LEU A 42 -3.30 -16.13 -4.85
N ARG A 43 -2.31 -16.10 -5.76
CA ARG A 43 -2.12 -17.19 -6.75
C ARG A 43 -1.84 -18.53 -6.08
N ALA A 44 -0.96 -18.57 -5.08
CA ALA A 44 -0.59 -19.80 -4.38
C ALA A 44 -1.78 -20.42 -3.63
N GLN A 45 -2.70 -19.58 -3.12
CA GLN A 45 -3.89 -20.02 -2.40
C GLN A 45 -5.13 -20.22 -3.29
N GLY A 46 -5.04 -19.89 -4.59
CA GLY A 46 -6.20 -19.90 -5.49
C GLY A 46 -7.25 -18.83 -5.15
N TRP A 47 -6.86 -17.77 -4.43
CA TRP A 47 -7.75 -16.70 -3.99
C TRP A 47 -7.82 -15.56 -5.01
N LYS A 48 -8.91 -14.79 -4.94
CA LYS A 48 -9.08 -13.54 -5.66
C LYS A 48 -8.95 -12.36 -4.70
N ARG A 49 -8.41 -11.23 -5.17
CA ARG A 49 -8.39 -9.99 -4.39
C ARG A 49 -9.83 -9.50 -4.19
N GLN A 50 -10.23 -9.32 -2.93
CA GLN A 50 -11.58 -8.86 -2.56
C GLN A 50 -11.62 -7.41 -2.02
N GLY A 51 -10.57 -6.62 -2.26
CA GLY A 51 -10.52 -5.24 -1.76
C GLY A 51 -9.30 -4.44 -2.18
N GLY A 52 -9.24 -3.21 -1.67
CA GLY A 52 -8.17 -2.25 -1.95
C GLY A 52 -6.95 -2.40 -1.04
N THR A 53 -5.89 -1.68 -1.40
CA THR A 53 -4.74 -1.44 -0.52
C THR A 53 -4.82 -0.02 0.01
N TYR A 54 -4.84 0.09 1.34
CA TYR A 54 -4.78 1.35 2.06
C TYR A 54 -3.31 1.67 2.38
N GLU A 55 -2.91 2.91 2.12
CA GLU A 55 -1.69 3.50 2.69
C GLU A 55 -2.01 4.85 3.32
N SER A 56 -1.53 5.09 4.53
CA SER A 56 -1.73 6.36 5.22
C SER A 56 -0.86 7.47 4.65
N ALA A 57 -1.45 8.54 4.12
CA ALA A 57 -0.78 9.80 3.81
C ALA A 57 -1.00 10.82 4.94
N THR A 58 0.03 11.55 5.34
CA THR A 58 -0.13 12.63 6.33
C THR A 58 -0.65 13.92 5.69
N THR A 59 -1.65 14.55 6.31
CA THR A 59 -2.17 15.87 5.91
C THR A 59 -1.79 16.97 6.91
N ARG A 60 -0.71 16.78 7.69
CA ARG A 60 -0.24 17.70 8.74
C ARG A 60 0.09 19.13 8.27
N ARG A 61 0.14 19.38 6.96
CA ARG A 61 0.26 20.73 6.40
C ARG A 61 -0.98 21.60 6.63
N PHE A 62 -2.14 20.99 6.88
CA PHE A 62 -3.39 21.68 7.16
C PHE A 62 -3.62 21.83 8.66
N PHE A 63 -4.35 22.87 9.06
CA PHE A 63 -4.78 23.05 10.45
C PHE A 63 -5.60 21.84 10.91
N LYS A 64 -5.21 21.24 12.06
CA LYS A 64 -5.78 19.98 12.59
C LYS A 64 -5.71 18.80 11.60
N GLY A 65 -4.80 18.85 10.63
CA GLY A 65 -4.59 17.79 9.64
C GLY A 65 -4.36 16.43 10.29
N ARG A 66 -5.05 15.41 9.77
CA ARG A 66 -4.93 14.01 10.19
C ARG A 66 -4.21 13.22 9.10
N THR A 67 -4.95 12.37 8.40
CA THR A 67 -4.46 11.54 7.30
C THR A 67 -5.42 11.58 6.13
N GLU A 68 -4.90 11.32 4.95
CA GLU A 68 -5.62 10.89 3.74
C GLU A 68 -5.13 9.49 3.36
N VAL A 69 -5.68 8.88 2.30
CA VAL A 69 -5.30 7.57 1.77
C VAL A 69 -4.56 7.73 0.45
N VAL A 70 -3.40 7.09 0.35
CA VAL A 70 -2.82 6.76 -0.95
C VAL A 70 -3.45 5.46 -1.42
N ARG A 71 -4.18 5.51 -2.53
CA ARG A 71 -4.70 4.31 -3.18
C ARG A 71 -3.58 3.68 -4.00
N VAL A 72 -2.91 2.69 -3.40
CA VAL A 72 -1.71 2.05 -3.95
C VAL A 72 -2.00 1.25 -5.21
N VAL A 73 -3.18 0.62 -5.30
CA VAL A 73 -3.57 -0.19 -6.46
C VAL A 73 -4.03 0.74 -7.57
N THR A 74 -3.13 1.00 -8.52
CA THR A 74 -3.40 1.69 -9.78
C THR A 74 -3.26 0.73 -10.98
N SER A 75 -3.74 1.15 -12.14
CA SER A 75 -3.55 0.42 -13.41
C SER A 75 -2.08 0.12 -13.70
N GLU A 76 -1.18 1.05 -13.40
CA GLU A 76 0.27 0.89 -13.56
C GLU A 76 0.82 -0.17 -12.58
N SER A 77 0.41 -0.12 -11.32
CA SER A 77 0.82 -1.11 -10.32
C SER A 77 0.35 -2.52 -10.72
N ASP A 78 -0.87 -2.65 -11.24
CA ASP A 78 -1.43 -3.92 -11.72
C ASP A 78 -0.73 -4.41 -12.98
N ALA A 79 -0.34 -3.50 -13.90
CA ALA A 79 0.45 -3.86 -15.07
C ALA A 79 1.83 -4.39 -14.67
N PHE A 80 2.52 -3.71 -13.75
CA PHE A 80 3.80 -4.19 -13.19
C PHE A 80 3.66 -5.56 -12.54
N VAL A 81 2.66 -5.75 -11.66
CA VAL A 81 2.43 -7.03 -10.98
C VAL A 81 2.15 -8.14 -11.98
N ARG A 82 1.31 -7.90 -13.00
CA ARG A 82 1.04 -8.89 -14.05
C ARG A 82 2.30 -9.29 -14.80
N ALA A 83 3.14 -8.34 -15.21
CA ALA A 83 4.41 -8.64 -15.89
C ALA A 83 5.39 -9.44 -15.00
N MET A 84 5.39 -9.19 -13.69
CA MET A 84 6.19 -9.96 -12.73
C MET A 84 5.65 -11.36 -12.44
N MET A 85 4.37 -11.61 -12.74
CA MET A 85 3.68 -12.89 -12.57
C MET A 85 3.61 -13.72 -13.86
N ALA A 86 3.93 -13.11 -15.01
CA ALA A 86 3.98 -13.74 -16.31
C ALA A 86 5.02 -14.88 -16.36
N GLU A 87 4.69 -15.93 -17.11
CA GLU A 87 5.57 -17.08 -17.32
C GLU A 87 6.85 -16.69 -18.05
N ASN A 88 7.97 -17.30 -17.64
CA ASN A 88 9.26 -17.07 -18.29
C ASN A 88 9.19 -17.48 -19.77
N GLY A 89 9.82 -16.69 -20.64
CA GLY A 89 9.82 -16.91 -22.08
C GLY A 89 8.74 -16.16 -22.86
N LYS A 90 7.76 -15.52 -22.18
CA LYS A 90 6.83 -14.58 -22.82
C LYS A 90 7.45 -13.19 -22.93
N GLU A 91 7.13 -12.44 -23.98
CA GLU A 91 7.60 -11.06 -24.19
C GLU A 91 7.27 -10.14 -23.00
N GLU A 92 6.08 -10.33 -22.42
CA GLU A 92 5.60 -9.65 -21.21
C GLU A 92 6.52 -9.85 -19.99
N ALA A 93 7.25 -10.97 -19.94
CA ALA A 93 8.16 -11.32 -18.86
C ALA A 93 9.60 -10.81 -19.06
N SER A 94 9.87 -10.08 -20.17
CA SER A 94 11.19 -9.53 -20.43
C SER A 94 11.63 -8.56 -19.32
N GLY A 95 12.95 -8.56 -19.02
CA GLY A 95 13.51 -7.70 -17.99
C GLY A 95 13.28 -6.21 -18.28
N GLU A 96 13.36 -5.81 -19.55
CA GLU A 96 13.13 -4.44 -19.99
C GLU A 96 11.67 -4.02 -19.77
N ASN A 97 10.70 -4.86 -20.16
CA ASN A 97 9.28 -4.58 -19.93
C ASN A 97 8.96 -4.48 -18.43
N ARG A 98 9.47 -5.41 -17.62
CA ARG A 98 9.30 -5.38 -16.15
C ARG A 98 9.87 -4.11 -15.53
N LYS A 99 11.06 -3.68 -15.96
CA LYS A 99 11.68 -2.43 -15.51
C LYS A 99 10.84 -1.22 -15.90
N LYS A 100 10.44 -1.11 -17.17
CA LYS A 100 9.60 -0.01 -17.66
C LYS A 100 8.29 0.10 -16.88
N LEU A 101 7.59 -1.01 -16.68
CA LEU A 101 6.33 -1.04 -15.93
C LEU A 101 6.52 -0.70 -14.46
N PHE A 102 7.63 -1.14 -13.86
CA PHE A 102 8.00 -0.77 -12.50
C PHE A 102 8.19 0.76 -12.37
N GLU A 103 8.92 1.39 -13.29
CA GLU A 103 9.15 2.83 -13.29
C GLU A 103 7.84 3.63 -13.42
N LEU A 104 6.93 3.19 -14.30
CA LEU A 104 5.61 3.80 -14.44
C LEU A 104 4.78 3.68 -13.15
N ALA A 105 4.76 2.48 -12.55
CA ALA A 105 4.04 2.24 -11.31
C ALA A 105 4.62 3.06 -10.14
N ALA A 106 5.95 3.18 -10.06
CA ALA A 106 6.61 3.96 -9.03
C ALA A 106 6.32 5.46 -9.18
N LYS A 107 6.30 5.96 -10.43
CA LYS A 107 5.93 7.35 -10.72
C LYS A 107 4.46 7.64 -10.35
N ALA A 108 3.55 6.74 -10.70
CA ALA A 108 2.12 6.86 -10.35
C ALA A 108 1.93 6.89 -8.83
N HIS A 109 2.62 5.99 -8.10
CA HIS A 109 2.60 5.97 -6.63
C HIS A 109 3.04 7.30 -6.02
N VAL A 110 4.17 7.84 -6.47
CA VAL A 110 4.68 9.13 -5.98
C VAL A 110 3.69 10.26 -6.24
N ALA A 111 3.08 10.31 -7.43
CA ALA A 111 2.08 11.32 -7.76
C ALA A 111 0.85 11.22 -6.84
N ASN A 112 0.34 10.00 -6.63
CA ASN A 112 -0.81 9.75 -5.74
C ASN A 112 -0.49 10.10 -4.28
N ALA A 113 0.71 9.75 -3.79
CA ALA A 113 1.14 10.07 -2.44
C ALA A 113 1.24 11.59 -2.22
N GLN A 114 1.73 12.33 -3.22
CA GLN A 114 1.78 13.80 -3.18
C GLN A 114 0.37 14.41 -3.17
N ALA A 115 -0.55 13.93 -4.02
CA ALA A 115 -1.94 14.38 -4.06
C ALA A 115 -2.66 14.11 -2.73
N ALA A 116 -2.53 12.90 -2.19
CA ALA A 116 -3.09 12.55 -0.88
C ALA A 116 -2.51 13.44 0.24
N GLY A 117 -1.20 13.70 0.22
CA GLY A 117 -0.56 14.62 1.17
C GLY A 117 -1.00 16.08 1.05
N ARG A 118 -1.55 16.48 -0.11
CA ARG A 118 -2.23 17.77 -0.35
C ARG A 118 -3.74 17.72 -0.06
N GLY A 119 -4.26 16.61 0.46
CA GLY A 119 -5.70 16.46 0.74
C GLY A 119 -6.56 16.33 -0.51
N GLU A 120 -5.97 15.97 -1.66
CA GLU A 120 -6.65 15.77 -2.95
C GLU A 120 -7.08 14.30 -3.13
N GLY A 121 -7.10 13.52 -2.05
CA GLY A 121 -7.62 12.16 -2.06
C GLY A 121 -9.15 12.12 -2.00
N VAL A 122 -9.72 10.96 -2.37
CA VAL A 122 -11.18 10.77 -2.40
C VAL A 122 -11.72 10.26 -1.06
N ASP A 123 -10.91 9.54 -0.29
CA ASP A 123 -11.37 8.74 0.84
C ASP A 123 -11.85 9.58 2.03
N ARG A 124 -11.13 10.64 2.42
CA ARG A 124 -11.63 11.54 3.48
C ARG A 124 -12.79 12.39 3.02
N HIS A 125 -12.86 12.73 1.72
CA HIS A 125 -14.00 13.45 1.18
C HIS A 125 -15.27 12.60 1.26
N LEU A 126 -15.24 11.35 0.78
CA LEU A 126 -16.38 10.42 0.90
C LEU A 126 -16.76 10.14 2.36
N LEU A 127 -15.76 10.00 3.25
CA LEU A 127 -16.02 9.86 4.69
C LEU A 127 -16.73 11.10 5.24
N GLY A 128 -16.30 12.30 4.88
CA GLY A 128 -16.92 13.56 5.28
C GLY A 128 -18.37 13.63 4.83
N LEU A 129 -18.64 13.34 3.55
CA LEU A 129 -20.01 13.28 2.99
C LEU A 129 -20.89 12.28 3.72
N ARG A 130 -20.35 11.11 4.10
CA ARG A 130 -21.10 10.12 4.88
C ARG A 130 -21.38 10.58 6.31
N LYS A 131 -20.48 11.37 6.90
CA LYS A 131 -20.59 11.84 8.29
C LYS A 131 -21.52 13.04 8.47
N VAL A 132 -21.87 13.74 7.39
CA VAL A 132 -22.84 14.85 7.46
C VAL A 132 -24.30 14.39 7.38
N LEU A 133 -24.55 13.12 7.05
CA LEU A 133 -25.89 12.53 7.08
C LEU A 133 -26.44 12.55 8.51
N LYS A 134 -27.69 12.98 8.65
CA LYS A 134 -28.42 13.03 9.91
C LYS A 134 -29.30 11.80 10.07
N GLU A 135 -29.77 11.58 11.29
CA GLU A 135 -30.79 10.58 11.56
C GLU A 135 -32.05 10.89 10.75
N GLY A 136 -32.58 9.89 10.03
CA GLY A 136 -33.72 10.04 9.13
C GLY A 136 -33.37 10.37 7.68
N ASP A 137 -32.12 10.77 7.38
CA ASP A 137 -31.69 10.96 5.99
C ASP A 137 -31.59 9.60 5.27
N SER A 138 -32.02 9.56 4.01
CA SER A 138 -31.74 8.42 3.14
C SER A 138 -30.24 8.40 2.81
N VAL A 139 -29.64 7.19 2.82
CA VAL A 139 -28.24 7.02 2.43
C VAL A 139 -28.13 7.24 0.91
N PRO A 140 -27.27 8.15 0.43
CA PRO A 140 -27.04 8.33 -1.00
C PRO A 140 -26.59 7.03 -1.68
N GLU A 141 -27.13 6.77 -2.88
CA GLU A 141 -26.92 5.52 -3.64
C GLU A 141 -25.44 5.17 -3.83
N ILE A 142 -24.57 6.17 -3.98
CA ILE A 142 -23.11 5.98 -4.11
C ILE A 142 -22.51 5.18 -2.95
N PHE A 143 -23.04 5.27 -1.73
CA PHE A 143 -22.53 4.49 -0.58
C PHE A 143 -23.05 3.06 -0.56
N GLU A 144 -24.13 2.78 -1.30
CA GLU A 144 -24.66 1.44 -1.52
C GLU A 144 -24.01 0.73 -2.70
N ASP A 145 -23.36 1.49 -3.60
CA ASP A 145 -22.64 0.99 -4.77
C ASP A 145 -21.61 -0.11 -4.39
N PRO A 146 -21.68 -1.31 -4.99
CA PRO A 146 -20.77 -2.42 -4.72
C PRO A 146 -19.29 -2.09 -4.97
N VAL A 147 -18.99 -1.21 -5.93
CA VAL A 147 -17.64 -0.72 -6.21
C VAL A 147 -17.14 0.13 -5.06
N VAL A 148 -17.93 1.08 -4.56
CA VAL A 148 -17.54 1.95 -3.43
C VAL A 148 -17.34 1.14 -2.16
N LYS A 149 -18.23 0.17 -1.88
CA LYS A 149 -18.10 -0.75 -0.75
C LYS A 149 -16.80 -1.56 -0.83
N ARG A 150 -16.53 -2.20 -1.97
CA ARG A 150 -15.28 -2.97 -2.18
C ARG A 150 -14.04 -2.09 -2.17
N ALA A 151 -14.12 -0.90 -2.74
CA ALA A 151 -13.03 0.07 -2.77
C ALA A 151 -12.71 0.65 -1.38
N SER A 152 -13.60 0.47 -0.40
CA SER A 152 -13.43 0.84 1.01
C SER A 152 -13.14 -0.38 1.91
N TYR A 153 -13.02 -1.57 1.33
CA TYR A 153 -12.67 -2.81 2.03
C TYR A 153 -11.16 -3.05 1.90
N TRP A 154 -10.42 -2.82 2.98
CA TRP A 154 -8.96 -2.72 2.96
C TRP A 154 -8.28 -4.06 3.30
N VAL A 155 -8.17 -4.95 2.32
CA VAL A 155 -7.50 -6.25 2.49
C VAL A 155 -6.00 -6.12 2.76
N LEU A 156 -5.39 -5.01 2.35
CA LEU A 156 -4.04 -4.64 2.75
C LEU A 156 -4.09 -3.27 3.43
N SER A 157 -3.69 -3.22 4.70
CA SER A 157 -3.53 -1.98 5.45
C SER A 157 -2.05 -1.71 5.66
N THR A 158 -1.52 -0.68 5.02
CA THR A 158 -0.09 -0.35 5.04
C THR A 158 0.15 1.05 5.63
N SER A 159 1.32 1.22 6.23
CA SER A 159 1.81 2.55 6.63
C SER A 159 3.31 2.45 6.82
N SER A 160 4.03 3.47 6.38
CA SER A 160 5.43 3.68 6.73
C SER A 160 5.59 4.55 7.97
N LEU A 161 6.47 4.13 8.86
CA LEU A 161 6.92 4.89 10.02
C LEU A 161 8.43 4.70 10.14
N PHE A 162 9.15 5.80 10.30
CA PHE A 162 10.60 5.76 10.40
C PHE A 162 11.05 6.57 11.61
N SER A 163 11.71 5.90 12.54
CA SER A 163 12.36 6.51 13.71
C SER A 163 13.57 5.67 14.09
N LYS A 164 14.67 6.33 14.49
CA LYS A 164 15.90 5.64 14.93
C LYS A 164 15.68 4.86 16.23
N HIS A 165 14.61 5.19 16.94
CA HIS A 165 14.19 4.55 18.19
C HIS A 165 13.18 3.44 17.97
N LEU A 166 12.66 3.28 16.75
CA LEU A 166 11.65 2.29 16.43
C LEU A 166 12.29 1.14 15.66
N ARG A 167 12.49 0.02 16.36
CA ARG A 167 13.07 -1.18 15.73
C ARG A 167 12.02 -1.90 14.88
N GLU A 168 10.82 -2.06 15.41
CA GLU A 168 9.70 -2.84 14.87
C GLU A 168 8.40 -2.21 15.38
N TYR A 169 7.35 -2.23 14.56
CA TYR A 169 6.01 -1.78 14.94
C TYR A 169 4.99 -2.48 14.05
N GLY A 170 3.77 -2.65 14.55
CA GLY A 170 2.69 -3.15 13.73
C GLY A 170 1.32 -3.12 14.36
N TRP A 171 0.34 -3.53 13.55
CA TRP A 171 -1.06 -3.70 13.88
C TRP A 171 -1.61 -4.87 13.07
N GLY A 172 -2.65 -5.52 13.59
CA GLY A 172 -3.32 -6.62 12.89
C GLY A 172 -4.11 -6.18 11.67
N GLU A 173 -4.80 -7.12 11.07
CA GLU A 173 -5.76 -6.90 10.00
C GLU A 173 -6.87 -5.92 10.40
N VAL A 174 -7.33 -5.12 9.42
CA VAL A 174 -8.46 -4.18 9.60
C VAL A 174 -9.78 -4.73 9.06
N VAL A 175 -9.73 -5.89 8.42
CA VAL A 175 -10.85 -6.69 7.93
C VAL A 175 -10.53 -8.18 8.14
N PRO A 176 -11.50 -9.08 8.33
CA PRO A 176 -11.25 -10.48 8.76
C PRO A 176 -10.34 -11.31 7.84
N ASP A 177 -10.30 -11.00 6.55
CA ASP A 177 -9.49 -11.65 5.51
C ASP A 177 -8.32 -10.78 5.03
N GLY A 178 -7.97 -9.74 5.79
CA GLY A 178 -6.94 -8.77 5.46
C GLY A 178 -5.58 -9.03 6.13
N PHE A 179 -4.68 -8.07 5.91
CA PHE A 179 -3.34 -8.04 6.52
C PHE A 179 -2.99 -6.62 6.97
N GLY A 180 -2.39 -6.52 8.16
CA GLY A 180 -1.65 -5.34 8.57
C GLY A 180 -0.19 -5.45 8.10
N VAL A 181 0.25 -4.50 7.27
CA VAL A 181 1.57 -4.51 6.64
C VAL A 181 2.35 -3.21 6.90
N PRO A 182 2.94 -3.05 8.09
CA PRO A 182 3.90 -1.98 8.38
C PRO A 182 5.20 -2.18 7.62
N TYR A 183 5.84 -1.06 7.24
CA TYR A 183 7.17 -1.14 6.66
C TYR A 183 8.09 0.03 6.99
N VAL A 184 9.39 -0.26 7.00
CA VAL A 184 10.45 0.72 7.22
C VAL A 184 11.44 0.61 6.07
N THR A 185 11.74 1.72 5.39
CA THR A 185 12.68 1.73 4.24
C THR A 185 14.11 2.11 4.62
N GLY A 186 14.35 2.56 5.86
CA GLY A 186 15.68 2.73 6.48
C GLY A 186 16.18 4.18 6.65
N PHE A 187 17.40 4.32 7.19
CA PHE A 187 18.14 5.59 7.38
C PHE A 187 19.30 5.72 6.39
N ASP A 188 19.65 6.95 5.99
CA ASP A 188 20.82 7.19 5.12
C ASP A 188 22.15 6.85 5.84
N GLY A 189 22.18 6.78 7.18
CA GLY A 189 23.37 6.52 8.02
C GLY A 189 23.57 5.10 8.59
N MET A 190 22.72 4.12 8.29
CA MET A 190 22.93 2.72 8.72
C MET A 190 22.99 1.80 7.51
N CYS A 191 24.18 1.29 7.19
CA CYS A 191 24.44 0.52 5.97
C CYS A 191 23.68 -0.80 5.84
N HIS A 192 23.10 -1.30 6.94
CA HIS A 192 22.56 -2.65 7.02
C HIS A 192 21.20 -2.71 7.72
N HIS A 193 20.38 -1.64 7.68
CA HIS A 193 18.99 -1.78 8.10
C HIS A 193 18.13 -2.24 6.91
N PRO A 194 17.77 -3.54 6.87
CA PRO A 194 16.92 -4.08 5.81
C PRO A 194 15.58 -3.33 5.77
N ALA A 195 14.99 -3.23 4.58
CA ALA A 195 13.57 -2.91 4.51
C ALA A 195 12.83 -3.98 5.30
N LYS A 196 12.12 -3.56 6.34
CA LYS A 196 11.32 -4.46 7.16
C LYS A 196 9.92 -4.45 6.60
N LEU A 197 9.43 -5.60 6.17
CA LEU A 197 8.00 -5.80 5.99
C LEU A 197 7.51 -6.60 7.18
N LEU A 198 6.63 -6.00 7.97
CA LEU A 198 5.91 -6.74 8.99
C LEU A 198 4.60 -7.23 8.38
N CYS A 199 4.24 -8.48 8.60
CA CYS A 199 2.94 -9.01 8.22
C CYS A 199 2.30 -9.63 9.45
N LEU A 200 1.09 -9.15 9.78
CA LEU A 200 0.25 -9.63 10.87
C LEU A 200 -1.05 -10.22 10.29
N ARG A 201 -1.31 -11.49 10.61
CA ARG A 201 -2.55 -12.23 10.37
C ARG A 201 -2.82 -13.12 11.58
#